data_AF-W4L6L7-F1
#
_entry.id   AF-W4L6L7-F1
#
_cell.length_a   1.000
_cell.length_b   1.000
_cell.length_c   1.000
_cell.angle_alpha   90.00
_cell.angle_beta   90.00
_cell.angle_gamma   90.00
#
_symmetry.space_group_name_H-M   'P 1'
#
loop_
_entity.id
_entity.type
_entity.pdbx_description
1 polymer ?
#
loop_
_entity_poly.entity_id
_entity_poly.type
_entity_poly.pdbx_seq_one_letter_code
_entity_poly.pdbx_strand_id
1 'polypeptide(L)'
;MTPIFSGYRPALYFGEKQTDGAIILTTKDRVLPGTACEVVIKLLHPEHLGVALQPMATFEAKEGTRVVGRGKVLCTHHAAPKA
;
A
#
# COMPACT_ATOMS: atom_id res chain seq x y z
N MET A 1 -16.52 13.82 -1.41
CA MET A 1 -15.56 12.76 -1.03
C MET A 1 -15.15 12.03 -2.30
N THR A 2 -13.86 11.98 -2.62
CA THR A 2 -13.37 11.31 -3.84
C THR A 2 -13.06 9.85 -3.53
N PRO A 3 -13.69 8.88 -4.22
CA PRO A 3 -13.37 7.46 -4.06
C PRO A 3 -11.98 7.14 -4.62
N ILE A 4 -11.34 6.10 -4.08
CA ILE A 4 -10.18 5.46 -4.70
C ILE A 4 -10.61 4.21 -5.49
N PHE A 5 -9.84 3.90 -6.53
CA PHE A 5 -10.02 2.75 -7.41
C PHE A 5 -8.73 1.93 -7.47
N SER A 6 -8.81 0.69 -7.96
CA SER A 6 -7.63 -0.13 -8.24
C SER A 6 -6.69 0.59 -9.21
N GLY A 7 -5.37 0.45 -8.97
CA GLY A 7 -4.35 1.18 -9.71
C GLY A 7 -3.97 2.53 -9.10
N TYR A 8 -4.60 2.93 -7.99
CA TYR A 8 -4.20 4.10 -7.22
C TYR A 8 -2.76 3.95 -6.68
N ARG A 9 -1.93 4.99 -6.87
CA ARG A 9 -0.48 5.00 -6.59
C ARG A 9 -0.08 6.15 -5.65
N PRO A 10 -0.45 6.09 -4.37
CA PRO A 10 0.07 7.04 -3.38
C PRO A 10 1.54 6.74 -3.06
N ALA A 11 2.24 7.72 -2.48
CA ALA A 11 3.54 7.47 -1.87
C ALA A 11 3.33 6.68 -0.57
N LEU A 12 4.01 5.55 -0.41
CA LEU A 12 3.88 4.68 0.75
C LEU A 12 5.09 4.84 1.67
N TYR A 13 4.83 5.17 2.93
CA TYR A 13 5.86 5.38 3.96
C TYR A 13 5.78 4.29 5.02
N PHE A 14 6.88 3.56 5.20
CA PHE A 14 7.10 2.60 6.27
C PHE A 14 8.12 3.21 7.24
N GLY A 15 7.61 3.94 8.24
CA GLY A 15 8.45 4.82 9.06
C GLY A 15 9.05 5.93 8.19
N GLU A 16 10.38 5.97 8.12
CA GLU A 16 11.12 6.95 7.30
C GLU A 16 11.33 6.47 5.85
N LYS A 17 11.10 5.19 5.56
CA LYS A 17 11.34 4.61 4.24
C LYS A 17 10.16 4.85 3.32
N GLN A 18 10.40 5.45 2.16
CA GLN A 18 9.42 5.62 1.11
C GLN A 18 9.56 4.52 0.04
N THR A 19 8.43 4.08 -0.51
CA THR A 19 8.38 3.28 -1.73
C THR A 19 7.16 3.67 -2.58
N ASP A 20 7.20 3.28 -3.85
CA ASP A 20 6.08 3.39 -4.78
C ASP A 20 5.41 2.04 -4.98
N GLY A 21 4.08 2.05 -5.05
CA GLY A 21 3.30 0.84 -5.30
C GLY A 21 1.90 1.14 -5.81
N ALA A 22 1.29 0.16 -6.46
CA ALA A 22 -0.10 0.23 -6.89
C ALA A 22 -1.02 -0.52 -5.92
N ILE A 23 -2.02 0.17 -5.39
CA ILE A 23 -3.08 -0.40 -4.58
C ILE A 23 -4.09 -1.10 -5.49
N ILE A 24 -4.36 -2.37 -5.20
CA ILE A 24 -5.34 -3.21 -5.88
C ILE A 24 -6.42 -3.58 -4.87
N LEU A 25 -7.65 -3.15 -5.15
CA LEU A 25 -8.81 -3.50 -4.33
C LEU A 25 -9.17 -4.96 -4.57
N THR A 26 -9.42 -5.72 -3.50
CA THR A 26 -9.66 -7.17 -3.58
C THR A 26 -11.14 -7.53 -3.73
N THR A 27 -12.04 -6.71 -3.19
CA THR A 27 -13.46 -7.06 -3.03
C THR A 27 -14.45 -6.01 -3.53
N LYS A 28 -13.99 -4.80 -3.83
CA LYS A 28 -14.85 -3.65 -4.15
C LYS A 28 -14.33 -2.93 -5.40
N ASP A 29 -15.25 -2.40 -6.19
CA ASP A 29 -14.91 -1.56 -7.35
C ASP A 29 -14.27 -0.24 -6.93
N ARG A 30 -14.65 0.27 -5.75
CA ARG A 30 -14.16 1.53 -5.17
C ARG A 30 -14.25 1.54 -3.65
N VAL A 31 -13.42 2.39 -3.03
CA VAL A 31 -13.45 2.63 -1.58
C VAL A 31 -13.63 4.13 -1.32
N LEU A 32 -14.56 4.46 -0.43
CA LEU A 32 -14.82 5.83 -0.02
C LEU A 32 -13.94 6.22 1.18
N PRO A 33 -13.54 7.50 1.29
CA PRO A 33 -12.83 8.00 2.47
C PRO A 33 -13.56 7.65 3.78
N GLY A 34 -12.80 7.22 4.78
CA GLY A 34 -13.33 6.80 6.09
C GLY A 34 -13.75 5.32 6.17
N THR A 35 -13.69 4.58 5.06
CA THR A 35 -13.98 3.14 5.05
C THR A 35 -12.70 2.31 5.14
N ALA A 36 -12.69 1.28 5.99
CA ALA A 36 -11.63 0.28 6.00
C ALA A 36 -11.83 -0.79 4.92
N CYS A 37 -10.73 -1.28 4.35
CA CYS A 37 -10.72 -2.39 3.40
C CYS A 37 -9.37 -3.09 3.41
N GLU A 38 -9.36 -4.36 3.02
CA GLU A 38 -8.15 -5.08 2.68
C GLU A 38 -7.79 -4.81 1.21
N VAL A 39 -6.50 -4.69 0.94
CA VAL A 39 -5.96 -4.40 -0.40
C VAL A 39 -4.68 -5.21 -0.62
N VAL A 40 -4.37 -5.47 -1.88
CA VAL A 40 -3.04 -5.94 -2.29
C VAL A 40 -2.25 -4.75 -2.80
N ILE A 41 -1.02 -4.59 -2.33
CA ILE A 41 -0.12 -3.53 -2.82
C ILE A 41 0.97 -4.18 -3.66
N LYS A 42 1.03 -3.83 -4.94
CA LYS A 42 2.13 -4.21 -5.83
C LYS A 42 3.25 -3.18 -5.71
N LEU A 43 4.27 -3.49 -4.93
CA LEU A 43 5.46 -2.66 -4.73
C LEU A 43 6.38 -2.72 -5.95
N LEU A 44 6.94 -1.58 -6.36
CA LEU A 44 7.88 -1.52 -7.49
C LEU A 44 9.31 -1.92 -7.07
N HIS A 45 9.76 -1.40 -5.93
CA HIS A 45 11.09 -1.65 -5.36
C HIS A 45 10.98 -2.06 -3.88
N PRO A 46 10.48 -3.28 -3.59
CA PRO A 46 10.32 -3.76 -2.22
C PRO A 46 11.66 -3.92 -1.47
N GLU A 47 12.78 -4.10 -2.19
CA GLU A 47 14.14 -4.27 -1.65
C GLU A 47 14.58 -3.10 -0.77
N HIS A 48 14.12 -1.88 -1.04
CA HIS A 48 14.45 -0.70 -0.24
C HIS A 48 13.85 -0.75 1.17
N LEU A 49 12.73 -1.46 1.35
CA LEU A 49 12.04 -1.53 2.63
C LEU A 49 12.77 -2.43 3.63
N GLY A 50 13.36 -3.54 3.19
CA GLY A 50 14.03 -4.51 4.07
C GLY A 50 13.13 -4.93 5.23
N VAL A 51 13.64 -4.85 6.47
CA VAL A 51 12.90 -5.21 7.70
C VAL A 51 11.65 -4.37 7.97
N ALA A 52 11.48 -3.23 7.30
CA ALA A 52 10.28 -2.40 7.43
C ALA A 52 9.04 -3.06 6.78
N LEU A 53 9.24 -3.99 5.85
CA LEU A 53 8.18 -4.77 5.20
C LEU A 53 8.06 -6.15 5.86
N GLN A 54 7.41 -6.20 7.02
CA GLN A 54 7.12 -7.43 7.74
C GLN A 54 5.66 -7.45 8.21
N PRO A 55 5.08 -8.65 8.46
CA PRO A 55 3.75 -8.73 9.06
C PRO A 55 3.64 -7.87 10.30
N MET A 56 2.47 -7.26 10.49
CA MET A 56 2.15 -6.32 11.55
C MET A 56 2.81 -4.93 11.48
N ALA A 57 3.76 -4.70 10.55
CA ALA A 57 4.28 -3.36 10.30
C ALA A 57 3.18 -2.42 9.81
N THR A 58 3.27 -1.14 10.18
CA THR A 58 2.34 -0.10 9.76
C THR A 58 2.93 0.77 8.67
N PHE A 59 2.07 1.32 7.81
CA PHE A 59 2.48 2.29 6.79
C PHE A 59 1.48 3.43 6.68
N GLU A 60 1.95 4.56 6.13
CA GLU A 60 1.13 5.70 5.74
C GLU A 60 1.10 5.82 4.21
N ALA A 61 -0.09 6.04 3.64
CA ALA A 61 -0.26 6.44 2.25
C ALA A 61 -0.40 7.97 2.20
N LYS A 62 0.41 8.63 1.37
CA LYS A 62 0.45 10.08 1.24
C LYS A 62 0.22 10.56 -0.19
N GLU A 63 -0.46 11.70 -0.30
CA GLU A 63 -0.55 12.54 -1.50
C GLU A 63 0.18 13.85 -1.21
N GLY A 64 1.41 13.99 -1.72
CA GLY A 64 2.31 15.05 -1.28
C GLY A 64 2.57 14.95 0.23
N THR A 65 2.28 16.03 0.96
CA THR A 65 2.47 16.08 2.43
C THR A 65 1.28 15.51 3.22
N ARG A 66 0.15 15.25 2.56
CA ARG A 66 -1.09 14.84 3.22
C ARG A 66 -1.14 13.33 3.40
N VAL A 67 -1.35 12.87 4.63
CA VAL A 67 -1.71 11.47 4.90
C VAL A 67 -3.17 11.24 4.50
N VAL A 68 -3.38 10.32 3.56
CA VAL A 68 -4.70 9.96 3.01
C VAL A 68 -5.17 8.58 3.44
N GLY A 69 -4.26 7.75 3.98
CA GLY A 69 -4.59 6.45 4.52
C GLY A 69 -3.50 5.93 5.45
N ARG A 70 -3.88 5.01 6.33
CA ARG A 70 -2.96 4.22 7.16
C ARG A 70 -3.32 2.76 7.03
N GLY A 71 -2.31 1.91 7.05
CA GLY A 71 -2.51 0.47 6.92
C GLY A 71 -1.54 -0.32 7.76
N LYS A 72 -1.83 -1.62 7.84
CA LYS A 72 -1.03 -2.61 8.53
C LYS A 72 -0.80 -3.78 7.58
N VAL A 73 0.43 -4.27 7.51
CA VAL A 73 0.79 -5.41 6.67
C VAL A 73 0.22 -6.68 7.30
N LEU A 74 -0.69 -7.35 6.59
CA LEU A 74 -1.26 -8.62 7.04
C LEU A 74 -0.34 -9.78 6.67
N CYS A 75 0.13 -9.81 5.42
CA CYS A 75 1.05 -10.81 4.90
C CYS A 75 1.89 -10.21 3.76
N THR A 76 3.02 -10.85 3.47
CA THR A 76 3.87 -10.54 2.31
C THR A 76 3.79 -11.69 1.32
N HIS A 77 3.61 -11.37 0.04
CA HIS A 77 3.64 -12.34 -1.04
C HIS A 77 4.88 -12.08 -1.89
N HIS A 78 5.74 -13.09 -2.04
CA HIS A 78 6.85 -13.03 -2.98
C HIS A 78 6.32 -13.41 -4.35
N ALA A 79 6.44 -12.50 -5.33
CA ALA A 79 6.19 -12.86 -6.71
C ALA A 79 7.21 -13.93 -7.14
N ALA A 80 6.75 -14.97 -7.83
CA ALA A 80 7.64 -15.98 -8.39
C ALA A 80 8.66 -15.31 -9.33
N PRO A 81 9.93 -15.75 -9.36
CA PRO A 81 10.88 -15.25 -10.33
C PRO A 81 10.31 -15.48 -11.73
N LYS A 82 10.28 -14.42 -12.55
CA LYS A 82 9.92 -14.56 -13.96
C LYS A 82 11.01 -15.43 -14.61
N ALA A 83 10.61 -16.60 -15.09
CA ALA A 83 11.48 -17.55 -15.78
C ALA A 83 12.14 -16.93 -17.01
#